data_AF-A0A6I1HYP2-F1
#
_entry.id   AF-A0A6I1HYP2-F1
#
_cell.length_a   1.000
_cell.length_b   1.000
_cell.length_c   1.000
_cell.angle_alpha   90.00
_cell.angle_beta   90.00
_cell.angle_gamma   90.00
#
_symmetry.space_group_name_H-M   'P 1'
#
loop_
_entity.id
_entity.type
_entity.pdbx_description
1 polymer ?
#
loop_
_entity_poly.entity_id
_entity_poly.type
_entity_poly.pdbx_seq_one_letter_code
_entity_poly.pdbx_strand_id
1 'polypeptide(L)'
;MKILSTLACATLAAAAGSASALPTFTAGGTALAGEGLVTSVAGATTIDFNSGILPANYIDGSLFTGTDGNHAAPPGDTSMYLSAGISSDQHSPVTANFAGGLSYFGFYMGSPDPYNSVTYSFADQSSTTLTGTQLASLAGDQANGDQSVGLYVNAFAGEGGKITSVAFHSSSNAFETDNHAFIAAVPEPETYAMLLAGLGLLGFMLRRKAS
;
A
#
# COMPACT_ATOMS: atom_id res chain seq x y z
N MET A 1 -49.61 -24.82 44.35
CA MET A 1 -48.14 -24.73 44.21
C MET A 1 -47.84 -24.24 42.82
N LYS A 2 -47.27 -23.02 42.71
CA LYS A 2 -46.99 -22.33 41.44
C LYS A 2 -45.73 -22.93 40.81
N ILE A 3 -45.79 -23.36 39.56
CA ILE A 3 -44.61 -23.72 38.77
C ILE A 3 -44.32 -22.53 37.86
N LEU A 4 -43.35 -21.69 38.25
CA LEU A 4 -42.79 -20.66 37.38
C LEU A 4 -41.82 -21.33 36.41
N SER A 5 -42.15 -21.32 35.12
CA SER A 5 -41.24 -21.67 34.03
C SER A 5 -40.47 -20.42 33.61
N THR A 6 -39.26 -20.25 34.15
CA THR A 6 -38.28 -19.25 33.69
C THR A 6 -37.70 -19.67 32.35
N LEU A 7 -38.10 -19.00 31.26
CA LEU A 7 -37.50 -19.13 29.94
C LEU A 7 -36.27 -18.19 29.88
N ALA A 8 -35.08 -18.76 29.98
CA ALA A 8 -33.83 -18.02 29.81
C ALA A 8 -33.62 -17.72 28.32
N CYS A 9 -33.68 -16.44 27.96
CA CYS A 9 -33.37 -15.96 26.61
C CYS A 9 -31.86 -15.73 26.52
N ALA A 10 -31.13 -16.68 25.91
CA ALA A 10 -29.71 -16.52 25.64
C ALA A 10 -29.52 -15.56 24.45
N THR A 11 -29.04 -14.35 24.72
CA THR A 11 -28.61 -13.41 23.68
C THR A 11 -27.26 -13.88 23.13
N LEU A 12 -27.28 -14.51 21.96
CA LEU A 12 -26.06 -14.85 21.22
C LEU A 12 -25.57 -13.59 20.49
N ALA A 13 -24.68 -12.83 21.13
CA ALA A 13 -23.96 -11.76 20.45
C ALA A 13 -22.85 -12.38 19.59
N ALA A 14 -23.15 -12.66 18.32
CA ALA A 14 -22.13 -13.01 17.35
C ALA A 14 -21.34 -11.75 16.98
N ALA A 15 -20.17 -11.56 17.59
CA ALA A 15 -19.19 -10.61 17.08
C ALA A 15 -18.65 -11.16 15.75
N ALA A 16 -19.20 -10.71 14.63
CA ALA A 16 -18.60 -10.93 13.33
C ALA A 16 -17.35 -10.05 13.23
N GLY A 17 -16.17 -10.62 13.49
CA GLY A 17 -14.92 -9.99 13.09
C GLY A 17 -14.78 -10.11 11.58
N SER A 18 -14.56 -9.01 10.87
CA SER A 18 -14.13 -9.04 9.46
C SER A 18 -12.79 -9.76 9.39
N ALA A 19 -12.70 -10.87 8.64
CA ALA A 19 -11.43 -11.51 8.35
C ALA A 19 -10.72 -10.70 7.25
N SER A 20 -9.58 -10.08 7.57
CA SER A 20 -8.77 -9.40 6.55
C SER A 20 -7.96 -10.44 5.77
N ALA A 21 -7.96 -10.36 4.44
CA ALA A 21 -7.00 -11.13 3.65
C ALA A 21 -5.58 -10.57 3.83
N LEU A 22 -4.57 -11.42 3.65
CA LEU A 22 -3.17 -10.99 3.69
C LEU A 22 -2.85 -10.06 2.51
N PRO A 23 -1.92 -9.10 2.68
CA PRO A 23 -1.47 -8.26 1.58
C PRO A 23 -0.77 -9.10 0.51
N THR A 24 -0.86 -8.67 -0.75
CA THR A 24 -0.21 -9.33 -1.89
C THR A 24 0.73 -8.36 -2.60
N PHE A 25 1.86 -8.90 -3.05
CA PHE A 25 2.91 -8.15 -3.73
C PHE A 25 3.23 -8.81 -5.06
N THR A 26 3.28 -8.02 -6.13
CA THR A 26 3.55 -8.50 -7.50
C THR A 26 4.39 -7.48 -8.26
N ALA A 27 5.02 -7.89 -9.35
CA ALA A 27 5.63 -6.99 -10.30
C ALA A 27 4.79 -6.91 -11.57
N GLY A 28 4.79 -5.74 -12.22
CA GLY A 28 4.11 -5.52 -13.49
C GLY A 28 3.67 -4.07 -13.66
N GLY A 29 3.93 -3.51 -14.83
CA GLY A 29 3.58 -2.14 -15.18
C GLY A 29 3.56 -1.96 -16.69
N THR A 30 3.27 -0.76 -17.15
CA THR A 30 3.29 -0.42 -18.57
C THR A 30 4.42 0.57 -18.82
N ALA A 31 5.22 0.31 -19.85
CA ALA A 31 6.26 1.25 -20.23
C ALA A 31 5.64 2.53 -20.79
N LEU A 32 6.12 3.68 -20.31
CA LEU A 32 5.78 5.00 -20.80
C LEU A 32 7.08 5.72 -21.19
N ALA A 33 7.13 6.20 -22.43
CA ALA A 33 8.34 6.80 -22.96
C ALA A 33 8.74 8.05 -22.15
N GLY A 34 9.94 8.04 -21.59
CA GLY A 34 10.49 9.14 -20.80
C GLY A 34 10.15 9.10 -19.30
N GLU A 35 9.31 8.15 -18.87
CA GLU A 35 8.89 7.96 -17.46
C GLU A 35 9.21 6.53 -16.97
N GLY A 36 9.85 5.69 -17.78
CA GLY A 36 10.10 4.29 -17.44
C GLY A 36 8.80 3.46 -17.33
N LEU A 37 8.51 2.88 -16.16
CA LEU A 37 7.30 2.08 -15.94
C LEU A 37 6.26 2.83 -15.11
N VAL A 38 5.00 2.73 -15.52
CA VAL A 38 3.84 3.25 -14.79
C VAL A 38 2.89 2.13 -14.39
N THR A 39 1.97 2.42 -13.47
CA THR A 39 0.94 1.47 -13.03
C THR A 39 0.08 1.00 -14.21
N SER A 40 -0.24 -0.31 -14.22
CA SER A 40 -1.30 -0.88 -15.08
C SER A 40 -2.63 -1.03 -14.33
N VAL A 41 -2.70 -0.63 -13.06
CA VAL A 41 -3.90 -0.76 -12.24
C VAL A 41 -4.86 0.38 -12.54
N ALA A 42 -5.99 0.05 -13.15
CA ALA A 42 -7.01 1.02 -13.54
C ALA A 42 -7.60 1.75 -12.32
N GLY A 43 -7.82 3.06 -12.45
CA GLY A 43 -8.39 3.90 -11.40
C GLY A 43 -7.41 4.34 -10.31
N ALA A 44 -6.13 3.96 -10.42
CA ALA A 44 -5.09 4.49 -9.55
C ALA A 44 -4.80 5.98 -9.85
N THR A 45 -4.51 6.74 -8.80
CA THR A 45 -4.00 8.11 -8.88
C THR A 45 -2.47 8.06 -8.85
N THR A 46 -1.82 8.79 -9.75
CA THR A 46 -0.35 8.80 -9.89
C THR A 46 0.27 10.03 -9.22
N ILE A 47 1.47 9.84 -8.68
CA ILE A 47 2.43 10.83 -8.21
C ILE A 47 3.72 10.54 -9.00
N ASP A 48 4.03 11.39 -9.95
CA ASP A 48 5.13 11.25 -10.92
C ASP A 48 6.31 12.20 -10.65
N PHE A 49 6.24 12.96 -9.55
CA PHE A 49 7.24 13.96 -9.11
C PHE A 49 7.67 15.03 -10.14
N ASN A 50 7.06 15.06 -11.33
CA ASN A 50 7.41 15.90 -12.48
C ASN A 50 7.28 17.41 -12.22
N SER A 51 6.49 17.78 -11.22
CA SER A 51 6.39 19.18 -10.76
C SER A 51 7.64 19.67 -10.01
N GLY A 52 8.52 18.76 -9.60
CA GLY A 52 9.66 19.04 -8.74
C GLY A 52 9.30 19.43 -7.31
N ILE A 53 8.05 19.20 -6.91
CA ILE A 53 7.55 19.48 -5.57
C ILE A 53 7.22 18.15 -4.90
N LEU A 54 7.86 17.89 -3.75
CA LEU A 54 7.53 16.74 -2.94
C LEU A 54 6.09 16.89 -2.39
N PRO A 55 5.19 15.90 -2.59
CA PRO A 55 3.82 15.99 -2.09
C PRO A 55 3.79 16.10 -0.56
N ALA A 56 2.83 16.86 -0.03
CA ALA A 56 2.76 17.18 1.40
C ALA A 56 2.62 15.96 2.33
N ASN A 57 2.19 14.82 1.80
CA ASN A 57 2.08 13.58 2.56
C ASN A 57 3.38 12.75 2.60
N TYR A 58 4.43 13.19 1.90
CA TYR A 58 5.77 12.62 1.96
C TYR A 58 6.62 13.38 2.97
N ILE A 59 7.48 12.65 3.69
CA ILE A 59 8.38 13.17 4.70
C ILE A 59 9.82 12.82 4.30
N ASP A 60 10.71 13.82 4.38
CA ASP A 60 12.16 13.73 4.16
C ASP A 60 12.62 13.27 2.75
N GLY A 61 11.72 13.29 1.76
CA GLY A 61 12.06 12.92 0.37
C GLY A 61 12.86 13.98 -0.39
N SER A 62 13.81 13.54 -1.21
CA SER A 62 14.54 14.41 -2.15
C SER A 62 14.28 13.96 -3.58
N LEU A 63 14.06 14.94 -4.46
CA LEU A 63 13.74 14.71 -5.87
C LEU A 63 14.96 15.05 -6.73
N PHE A 64 15.29 14.16 -7.66
CA PHE A 64 16.43 14.28 -8.56
C PHE A 64 16.03 14.02 -10.00
N THR A 65 16.92 14.36 -10.93
CA THR A 65 16.82 13.98 -12.33
C THR A 65 18.21 13.61 -12.86
N GLY A 66 18.27 12.73 -13.85
CA GLY A 66 19.51 12.21 -14.41
C GLY A 66 20.28 11.31 -13.44
N THR A 67 21.52 10.99 -13.79
CA THR A 67 22.38 10.06 -13.05
C THR A 67 23.69 10.72 -12.68
N ASP A 68 24.13 10.52 -11.44
CA ASP A 68 25.45 10.92 -10.96
C ASP A 68 26.09 9.82 -10.08
N GLY A 69 27.06 10.17 -9.23
CA GLY A 69 27.71 9.21 -8.33
C GLY A 69 26.92 8.82 -7.08
N ASN A 70 25.79 9.48 -6.80
CA ASN A 70 24.98 9.32 -5.60
C ASN A 70 23.57 8.81 -5.89
N HIS A 71 23.08 8.98 -7.12
CA HIS A 71 21.76 8.50 -7.54
C HIS A 71 21.76 8.19 -9.05
N ALA A 72 20.93 7.25 -9.47
CA ALA A 72 20.73 6.91 -10.87
C ALA A 72 19.26 7.00 -11.27
N ALA A 73 18.99 7.68 -12.39
CA ALA A 73 17.65 7.69 -12.96
C ALA A 73 17.19 6.24 -13.23
N PRO A 74 15.97 5.87 -12.82
CA PRO A 74 15.42 4.57 -13.17
C PRO A 74 15.44 4.33 -14.70
N PRO A 75 15.60 3.08 -15.17
CA PRO A 75 15.76 2.81 -16.59
C PRO A 75 14.63 3.39 -17.45
N GLY A 76 14.98 4.13 -18.50
CA GLY A 76 13.99 4.72 -19.42
C GLY A 76 13.20 5.90 -18.85
N ASP A 77 13.53 6.35 -17.65
CA ASP A 77 13.01 7.56 -17.03
C ASP A 77 13.97 8.73 -17.26
N THR A 78 13.43 9.84 -17.76
CA THR A 78 14.13 11.10 -18.00
C THR A 78 13.56 12.25 -17.18
N SER A 79 12.59 11.93 -16.32
CA SER A 79 11.80 12.85 -15.54
C SER A 79 12.42 13.07 -14.16
N MET A 80 11.64 13.59 -13.21
CA MET A 80 12.07 13.73 -11.82
C MET A 80 11.66 12.49 -11.03
N TYR A 81 12.56 11.94 -10.23
CA TYR A 81 12.27 10.77 -9.41
C TYR A 81 12.62 11.04 -7.94
N LEU A 82 11.98 10.28 -7.04
CA LEU A 82 12.28 10.30 -5.61
C LEU A 82 13.48 9.40 -5.31
N SER A 83 14.36 9.85 -4.42
CA SER A 83 15.48 9.05 -3.97
C SER A 83 15.58 9.03 -2.44
N ALA A 84 15.76 7.83 -1.89
CA ALA A 84 16.07 7.60 -0.47
C ALA A 84 17.53 7.15 -0.32
N GLY A 85 18.24 7.72 0.64
CA GLY A 85 19.68 7.49 0.82
C GLY A 85 20.20 8.08 2.13
N ILE A 86 21.52 8.02 2.32
CA ILE A 86 22.18 8.40 3.58
C ILE A 86 23.11 9.61 3.44
N SER A 87 23.29 10.15 2.23
CA SER A 87 24.15 11.30 1.97
C SER A 87 23.69 12.11 0.75
N SER A 88 24.34 13.25 0.49
CA SER A 88 24.06 14.12 -0.67
C SER A 88 22.62 14.60 -0.71
N ASP A 89 22.15 15.16 0.41
CA ASP A 89 20.80 15.68 0.64
C ASP A 89 19.66 14.66 0.52
N GLN A 90 19.99 13.36 0.45
CA GLN A 90 19.02 12.27 0.55
C GLN A 90 18.75 11.92 2.03
N HIS A 91 17.56 11.40 2.30
CA HIS A 91 17.20 10.88 3.62
C HIS A 91 16.66 9.46 3.54
N SER A 92 16.71 8.75 4.66
CA SER A 92 16.23 7.38 4.79
C SER A 92 15.70 7.16 6.22
N PRO A 93 14.44 6.73 6.40
CA PRO A 93 13.48 6.45 5.35
C PRO A 93 12.83 7.71 4.76
N VAL A 94 12.43 7.65 3.50
CA VAL A 94 11.41 8.56 2.95
C VAL A 94 10.05 7.92 3.16
N THR A 95 9.12 8.62 3.79
CA THR A 95 7.82 8.04 4.18
C THR A 95 6.65 8.76 3.53
N ALA A 96 5.81 8.02 2.81
CA ALA A 96 4.52 8.48 2.31
C ALA A 96 3.39 8.05 3.25
N ASN A 97 2.59 9.00 3.74
CA ASN A 97 1.49 8.76 4.68
C ASN A 97 0.12 8.91 4.00
N PHE A 98 -0.83 8.05 4.36
CA PHE A 98 -2.18 8.02 3.79
C PHE A 98 -3.22 7.86 4.90
N ALA A 99 -3.74 8.98 5.42
CA ALA A 99 -4.62 8.99 6.58
C ALA A 99 -5.91 8.16 6.40
N GLY A 100 -6.47 8.10 5.17
CA GLY A 100 -7.65 7.29 4.86
C GLY A 100 -7.37 5.80 4.62
N GLY A 101 -6.08 5.44 4.51
CA GLY A 101 -5.63 4.13 4.08
C GLY A 101 -5.80 3.88 2.58
N LEU A 102 -5.02 2.95 2.04
CA LEU A 102 -5.03 2.56 0.63
C LEU A 102 -5.37 1.08 0.48
N SER A 103 -6.13 0.73 -0.56
CA SER A 103 -6.30 -0.65 -1.00
C SER A 103 -5.16 -1.10 -1.92
N TYR A 104 -4.50 -0.15 -2.56
CA TYR A 104 -3.38 -0.37 -3.48
C TYR A 104 -2.36 0.75 -3.36
N PHE A 105 -1.08 0.37 -3.39
CA PHE A 105 0.05 1.26 -3.61
C PHE A 105 1.02 0.59 -4.59
N GLY A 106 1.48 1.33 -5.58
CA GLY A 106 2.50 0.87 -6.52
C GLY A 106 3.56 1.93 -6.73
N PHE A 107 4.72 1.52 -7.24
CA PHE A 107 5.82 2.42 -7.55
C PHE A 107 6.78 1.75 -8.54
N TYR A 108 7.43 2.56 -9.35
CA TYR A 108 8.55 2.17 -10.17
C TYR A 108 9.84 2.26 -9.36
N MET A 109 10.74 1.29 -9.49
CA MET A 109 12.11 1.40 -8.98
C MET A 109 13.13 1.08 -10.06
N GLY A 110 14.29 1.73 -9.98
CA GLY A 110 15.50 1.39 -10.73
C GLY A 110 16.53 0.69 -9.86
N SER A 111 17.52 0.05 -10.50
CA SER A 111 18.72 -0.52 -9.87
C SER A 111 18.46 -1.21 -8.53
N PRO A 112 17.69 -2.32 -8.52
CA PRO A 112 17.39 -2.99 -7.25
C PRO A 112 18.68 -3.40 -6.53
N ASP A 113 18.77 -3.04 -5.25
CA ASP A 113 19.97 -3.27 -4.42
C ASP A 113 19.61 -3.97 -3.11
N PRO A 114 20.51 -4.80 -2.55
CA PRO A 114 20.21 -5.57 -1.35
C PRO A 114 20.12 -4.69 -0.09
N TYR A 115 20.64 -3.47 -0.15
CA TYR A 115 20.59 -2.48 0.92
C TYR A 115 19.33 -1.59 0.88
N ASN A 116 18.45 -1.78 -0.11
CA ASN A 116 17.17 -1.10 -0.22
C ASN A 116 16.06 -1.94 0.44
N SER A 117 15.03 -1.31 1.00
CA SER A 117 13.83 -2.01 1.47
C SER A 117 12.61 -1.10 1.55
N VAL A 118 11.42 -1.69 1.48
CA VAL A 118 10.14 -0.96 1.60
C VAL A 118 9.34 -1.56 2.74
N THR A 119 8.92 -0.72 3.68
CA THR A 119 8.03 -1.10 4.78
C THR A 119 6.64 -0.53 4.54
N TYR A 120 5.66 -1.44 4.51
CA TYR A 120 4.24 -1.12 4.46
C TYR A 120 3.65 -1.25 5.86
N SER A 121 3.03 -0.19 6.37
CA SER A 121 2.26 -0.23 7.62
C SER A 121 0.78 -0.27 7.31
N PHE A 122 0.04 -1.02 8.12
CA PHE A 122 -1.39 -1.23 7.93
C PHE A 122 -2.22 -0.60 9.05
N ALA A 123 -3.51 -0.39 8.80
CA ALA A 123 -4.43 0.22 9.76
C ALA A 123 -4.65 -0.61 11.04
N ASP A 124 -4.40 -1.93 10.99
CA ASP A 124 -4.44 -2.83 12.14
C ASP A 124 -3.16 -2.78 13.00
N GLN A 125 -2.23 -1.87 12.68
CA GLN A 125 -0.90 -1.69 13.28
C GLN A 125 0.11 -2.79 12.93
N SER A 126 -0.24 -3.74 12.05
CA SER A 126 0.73 -4.65 11.48
C SER A 126 1.62 -3.94 10.45
N SER A 127 2.74 -4.56 10.12
CA SER A 127 3.61 -4.11 9.05
C SER A 127 4.21 -5.27 8.27
N THR A 128 4.62 -5.01 7.04
CA THR A 128 5.37 -5.93 6.19
C THR A 128 6.51 -5.18 5.53
N THR A 129 7.71 -5.75 5.61
CA THR A 129 8.90 -5.20 4.94
C THR A 129 9.34 -6.13 3.83
N LEU A 130 9.57 -5.57 2.64
CA LEU A 130 10.21 -6.26 1.53
C LEU A 130 11.63 -5.71 1.35
N THR A 131 12.62 -6.60 1.38
CA THR A 131 14.00 -6.24 1.04
C THR A 131 14.15 -6.03 -0.46
N GLY A 132 15.18 -5.33 -0.90
CA GLY A 132 15.47 -5.13 -2.32
C GLY A 132 15.63 -6.45 -3.08
N THR A 133 16.19 -7.48 -2.44
CA THR A 133 16.23 -8.84 -2.99
C THR A 133 14.83 -9.44 -3.17
N GLN A 134 13.94 -9.28 -2.20
CA GLN A 134 12.55 -9.74 -2.32
C GLN A 134 11.81 -8.97 -3.40
N LEU A 135 12.01 -7.66 -3.49
CA LEU A 135 11.42 -6.80 -4.52
C LEU A 135 11.88 -7.21 -5.92
N ALA A 136 13.18 -7.32 -6.16
CA ALA A 136 13.73 -7.78 -7.44
C ALA A 136 13.20 -9.17 -7.84
N SER A 137 13.07 -10.07 -6.86
CA SER A 137 12.54 -11.42 -7.11
C SER A 137 11.09 -11.44 -7.60
N LEU A 138 10.29 -10.39 -7.35
CA LEU A 138 8.92 -10.27 -7.88
C LEU A 138 8.90 -10.24 -9.41
N ALA A 139 9.95 -9.69 -10.03
CA ALA A 139 10.13 -9.63 -11.48
C ALA A 139 11.03 -10.75 -12.03
N GLY A 140 11.58 -11.60 -11.16
CA GLY A 140 12.57 -12.63 -11.54
C GLY A 140 13.99 -12.10 -11.69
N ASP A 141 14.27 -10.90 -11.17
CA ASP A 141 15.57 -10.23 -11.28
C ASP A 141 16.45 -10.45 -10.04
N GLN A 142 17.65 -9.88 -10.08
CA GLN A 142 18.61 -9.86 -8.97
C GLN A 142 18.72 -8.45 -8.40
N ALA A 143 18.91 -8.34 -7.08
CA ALA A 143 19.24 -7.08 -6.45
C ALA A 143 20.77 -6.90 -6.42
N ASN A 144 21.34 -6.38 -7.51
CA ASN A 144 22.78 -6.21 -7.71
C ASN A 144 23.18 -4.79 -8.15
N GLY A 145 22.24 -3.83 -8.13
CA GLY A 145 22.48 -2.44 -8.50
C GLY A 145 22.65 -2.20 -10.01
N ASP A 146 22.23 -3.15 -10.87
CA ASP A 146 22.26 -2.95 -12.32
C ASP A 146 21.31 -1.82 -12.73
N GLN A 147 21.87 -0.68 -13.13
CA GLN A 147 21.13 0.52 -13.55
C GLN A 147 20.36 0.36 -14.87
N SER A 148 20.49 -0.78 -15.56
CA SER A 148 19.65 -1.12 -16.70
C SER A 148 18.38 -1.88 -16.33
N VAL A 149 18.26 -2.30 -15.06
CA VAL A 149 17.12 -3.06 -14.52
C VAL A 149 16.20 -2.17 -13.71
N GLY A 150 14.89 -2.33 -13.96
CA GLY A 150 13.85 -1.62 -13.24
C GLY A 150 12.56 -2.41 -13.26
N LEU A 151 11.75 -2.27 -12.21
CA LEU A 151 10.49 -2.98 -12.05
C LEU A 151 9.43 -2.10 -11.42
N TYR A 152 8.19 -2.32 -11.85
CA TYR A 152 7.03 -1.70 -11.22
C TYR A 152 6.47 -2.66 -10.18
N VAL A 153 6.51 -2.25 -8.91
CA VAL A 153 6.03 -3.05 -7.79
C VAL A 153 4.59 -2.65 -7.48
N ASN A 154 3.74 -3.66 -7.24
CA ASN A 154 2.34 -3.51 -6.88
C ASN A 154 2.11 -4.15 -5.51
N ALA A 155 1.62 -3.37 -4.54
CA ALA A 155 1.19 -3.82 -3.24
C ALA A 155 -0.33 -3.64 -3.09
N PHE A 156 -1.04 -4.72 -2.84
CA PHE A 156 -2.46 -4.71 -2.52
C PHE A 156 -2.65 -5.03 -1.04
N ALA A 157 -3.49 -4.26 -0.35
CA ALA A 157 -3.67 -4.38 1.09
C ALA A 157 -4.36 -5.68 1.56
N GLY A 158 -4.97 -6.43 0.63
CA GLY A 158 -5.89 -7.52 0.93
C GLY A 158 -7.31 -7.01 1.18
N GLU A 159 -8.30 -7.90 1.08
CA GLU A 159 -9.70 -7.59 1.42
C GLU A 159 -9.80 -7.14 2.89
N GLY A 160 -10.41 -5.98 3.14
CA GLY A 160 -10.53 -5.35 4.47
C GLY A 160 -9.25 -4.68 4.99
N GLY A 161 -8.09 -4.98 4.40
CA GLY A 161 -6.82 -4.36 4.73
C GLY A 161 -6.70 -2.93 4.21
N LYS A 162 -5.90 -2.11 4.90
CA LYS A 162 -5.59 -0.73 4.48
C LYS A 162 -4.13 -0.39 4.74
N ILE A 163 -3.38 -0.03 3.69
CA ILE A 163 -2.02 0.49 3.82
C ILE A 163 -2.10 1.96 4.27
N THR A 164 -1.51 2.29 5.41
CA THR A 164 -1.55 3.65 5.99
C THR A 164 -0.24 4.41 5.78
N SER A 165 0.87 3.71 5.61
CA SER A 165 2.15 4.32 5.24
C SER A 165 3.01 3.39 4.40
N VAL A 166 3.82 3.98 3.53
CA VAL A 166 4.86 3.28 2.77
C VAL A 166 6.18 4.01 3.01
N ALA A 167 7.18 3.30 3.52
CA ALA A 167 8.48 3.87 3.89
C ALA A 167 9.60 3.20 3.08
N PHE A 168 10.29 4.01 2.28
CA PHE A 168 11.40 3.62 1.43
C PHE A 168 12.69 3.81 2.21
N HIS A 169 13.42 2.72 2.43
CA HIS A 169 14.66 2.70 3.20
C HIS A 169 15.83 2.35 2.29
N SER A 170 16.94 3.03 2.49
CA SER A 170 18.24 2.62 2.00
C SER A 170 19.31 2.81 3.07
N SER A 171 20.26 1.89 3.18
CA SER A 171 21.45 2.05 4.03
C SER A 171 22.69 2.49 3.25
N SER A 172 22.54 2.78 1.96
CA SER A 172 23.55 3.38 1.09
C SER A 172 22.89 4.42 0.18
N ASN A 173 23.67 5.11 -0.62
CA ASN A 173 23.14 5.83 -1.77
C ASN A 173 23.07 4.84 -2.96
N ALA A 174 21.92 4.61 -3.60
CA ALA A 174 20.60 5.14 -3.25
C ALA A 174 19.46 4.14 -3.57
N PHE A 175 18.24 4.53 -3.21
CA PHE A 175 17.01 3.85 -3.60
C PHE A 175 16.12 4.80 -4.39
N GLU A 176 16.15 4.65 -5.70
CA GLU A 176 15.45 5.50 -6.65
C GLU A 176 14.09 4.92 -7.05
N THR A 177 13.06 5.74 -6.89
CA THR A 177 11.67 5.36 -7.12
C THR A 177 10.89 6.48 -7.79
N ASP A 178 10.00 6.13 -8.71
CA ASP A 178 9.13 7.10 -9.41
C ASP A 178 7.75 6.49 -9.70
N ASN A 179 6.84 7.26 -10.29
CA ASN A 179 5.52 6.82 -10.75
C ASN A 179 4.73 6.10 -9.65
N HIS A 180 4.76 6.67 -8.45
CA HIS A 180 4.01 6.15 -7.32
C HIS A 180 2.52 6.23 -7.66
N ALA A 181 1.77 5.16 -7.42
CA ALA A 181 0.36 5.11 -7.72
C ALA A 181 -0.42 4.55 -6.55
N PHE A 182 -1.64 5.02 -6.33
CA PHE A 182 -2.45 4.54 -5.22
C PHE A 182 -3.94 4.53 -5.52
N ILE A 183 -4.67 3.66 -4.82
CA ILE A 183 -6.13 3.67 -4.74
C ILE A 183 -6.50 3.81 -3.27
N ALA A 184 -7.27 4.86 -2.95
CA ALA A 184 -7.78 5.05 -1.60
C ALA A 184 -8.67 3.87 -1.21
N ALA A 185 -8.50 3.37 0.02
CA ALA A 185 -9.35 2.32 0.54
C ALA A 185 -10.79 2.85 0.67
N VAL A 186 -11.73 2.13 0.06
CA VAL A 186 -13.16 2.41 0.29
C VAL A 186 -13.46 2.03 1.76
N PRO A 187 -14.07 2.92 2.56
CA PRO A 187 -14.53 2.55 3.89
C PRO A 187 -15.37 1.28 3.82
N GLU A 188 -15.07 0.29 4.66
CA GLU A 188 -15.92 -0.91 4.72
C GLU A 188 -17.36 -0.45 4.92
N PRO A 189 -18.34 -1.02 4.20
CA PRO A 189 -19.68 -0.50 4.30
C PRO A 189 -20.22 -0.82 5.69
N GLU A 190 -20.21 0.16 6.57
CA GLU A 190 -21.15 0.24 7.70
C GLU A 190 -22.58 -0.02 7.20
N THR A 191 -22.85 0.21 5.91
CA THR A 191 -24.04 -0.22 5.17
C THR A 191 -24.37 -1.69 5.33
N TYR A 192 -23.40 -2.63 5.31
CA TYR A 192 -23.70 -4.05 5.50
C TYR A 192 -24.10 -4.34 6.94
N ALA A 193 -23.42 -3.74 7.92
CA ALA A 193 -23.80 -3.85 9.32
C ALA A 193 -25.19 -3.24 9.57
N MET A 194 -25.51 -2.10 8.96
CA MET A 194 -26.81 -1.44 9.06
C MET A 194 -27.91 -2.20 8.30
N LEU A 195 -27.58 -2.80 7.15
CA LEU A 195 -28.49 -3.66 6.39
C LEU A 195 -28.82 -4.91 7.22
N LEU A 196 -27.81 -5.60 7.75
CA LEU A 196 -28.00 -6.78 8.59
C LEU A 196 -28.72 -6.43 9.90
N ALA A 197 -28.40 -5.29 10.53
CA ALA A 197 -29.15 -4.79 11.68
C ALA A 197 -30.61 -4.51 11.32
N GLY A 198 -30.86 -3.89 10.16
CA GLY A 198 -32.19 -3.65 9.62
C GLY A 198 -32.97 -4.95 9.38
N LEU A 199 -32.37 -5.94 8.73
CA LEU A 199 -32.98 -7.27 8.52
C LEU A 199 -33.21 -8.00 9.85
N GLY A 200 -32.28 -7.90 10.80
CA GLY A 200 -32.41 -8.49 12.14
C GLY A 200 -33.60 -7.91 12.90
N LEU A 201 -33.78 -6.59 12.86
CA LEU A 201 -34.95 -5.89 13.41
C LEU A 201 -36.25 -6.36 12.77
N LEU A 202 -36.29 -6.47 11.44
CA LEU A 202 -37.47 -6.96 10.72
C LEU A 202 -37.83 -8.41 11.10
N GLY A 203 -36.83 -9.30 11.17
CA GLY A 203 -37.02 -10.68 11.62
C GLY A 203 -37.55 -10.78 13.05
N PHE A 204 -37.05 -9.93 13.96
CA PHE A 204 -37.54 -9.87 15.34
C PHE A 204 -39.01 -9.41 15.41
N MET A 205 -39.39 -8.40 14.63
CA MET A 205 -40.78 -7.91 14.57
C MET A 205 -41.75 -8.98 14.03
N LEU A 206 -41.34 -9.75 13.02
CA LEU A 206 -42.14 -10.85 12.46
C LEU A 206 -42.34 -11.98 13.47
N ARG A 207 -41.30 -12.36 14.22
CA ARG A 207 -41.40 -13.38 15.27
C ARG A 207 -42.38 -13.00 16.38
N ARG A 208 -42.43 -11.70 16.75
CA ARG A 208 -43.37 -11.18 17.75
C ARG A 208 -44.84 -11.23 17.33
N LYS A 209 -45.15 -11.31 16.03
CA LYS A 209 -46.53 -11.41 15.53
C LYS A 209 -47.02 -12.85 15.39
N ALA A 210 -46.11 -13.81 15.32
CA ALA A 210 -46.43 -15.23 15.22
C ALA A 210 -46.62 -15.90 16.60
N SER A 211 -46.33 -15.18 17.69
CA SER A 211 -46.68 -15.54 19.08
C SER A 211 -47.91 -14.76 19.52
#